data_AF-A0A976GWG3-F1
#
_entry.id   AF-A0A976GWG3-F1
#
_cell.length_a   1.000
_cell.length_b   1.000
_cell.length_c   1.000
_cell.angle_alpha   90.00
_cell.angle_beta   90.00
_cell.angle_gamma   90.00
#
_symmetry.space_group_name_H-M   'P 1'
#
loop_
_entity.id
_entity.type
_entity.pdbx_description
1 polymer ?
#
loop_
_entity_poly.entity_id
_entity_poly.type
_entity_poly.pdbx_seq_one_letter_code
_entity_poly.pdbx_strand_id
1 'polypeptide(L)' 'MEPKETLKKALANPDSMARAIASAKNGIWYDTLATLAQMRRIAPDDASLKAEWTQLLQSQTLEAVADKPLVQSF' A
#
# COMPACT_ATOMS: atom_id res chain seq x y z
N MET A 1 11.28 -21.58 25.91
CA MET A 1 10.31 -21.88 24.82
C MET A 1 10.83 -21.20 23.57
N GLU A 2 11.06 -21.95 22.49
CA GLU A 2 11.58 -21.41 21.22
C GLU A 2 10.54 -20.45 20.58
N PRO A 3 10.95 -19.25 20.09
CA PRO A 3 10.05 -18.27 19.48
C PRO A 3 9.17 -18.83 18.35
N LYS A 4 9.66 -19.88 17.68
CA LYS A 4 9.07 -20.53 16.51
C LYS A 4 7.77 -21.29 16.85
N GLU A 5 7.69 -21.91 18.02
CA GLU A 5 6.51 -22.66 18.45
C GLU A 5 5.39 -21.73 18.95
N THR A 6 5.77 -20.62 19.60
CA THR A 6 4.84 -19.53 19.92
C THR A 6 4.30 -18.83 18.68
N LEU A 7 5.14 -18.62 17.65
CA LEU A 7 4.71 -18.08 16.36
C LEU A 7 3.74 -19.02 15.64
N LYS A 8 4.02 -20.33 15.58
CA LYS A 8 3.10 -21.31 14.98
C LYS A 8 1.76 -21.36 15.70
N LYS A 9 1.74 -21.37 17.04
CA LYS A 9 0.48 -21.33 17.81
C LYS A 9 -0.28 -20.03 17.63
N ALA A 10 0.42 -18.89 17.56
CA ALA A 10 -0.21 -17.60 17.30
C ALA A 10 -0.84 -17.54 15.91
N LEU A 11 -0.17 -18.11 14.88
CA LEU A 11 -0.67 -18.17 13.50
C LEU A 11 -1.78 -19.21 13.29
N ALA A 12 -1.91 -20.20 14.17
CA ALA A 12 -3.04 -21.14 14.15
C ALA A 12 -4.36 -20.51 14.62
N ASN A 13 -4.31 -19.31 15.22
CA ASN A 13 -5.51 -18.54 15.55
C ASN A 13 -6.05 -17.84 14.29
N PRO A 14 -7.31 -18.10 13.88
CA PRO A 14 -7.97 -17.42 12.77
C PRO A 14 -7.88 -15.89 12.85
N ASP A 15 -7.96 -15.30 14.05
CA ASP A 15 -7.90 -13.85 14.26
C ASP A 15 -6.50 -13.28 13.98
N SER A 16 -5.46 -14.04 14.32
CA SER A 16 -4.07 -13.65 14.04
C SER A 16 -3.74 -13.73 12.56
N MET A 17 -4.25 -14.76 11.87
CA MET A 17 -4.15 -14.88 10.41
C MET A 17 -4.91 -13.76 9.71
N ALA A 18 -6.14 -13.47 10.14
CA ALA A 18 -6.93 -12.36 9.62
C ALA A 18 -6.21 -11.02 9.81
N ARG A 19 -5.62 -10.78 10.99
CA ARG A 19 -4.75 -9.62 11.25
C ARG A 19 -3.53 -9.59 10.34
N ALA A 20 -2.81 -10.70 10.18
CA ALA A 20 -1.62 -10.76 9.32
C ALA A 20 -1.99 -10.49 7.85
N ILE A 21 -3.10 -11.04 7.38
CA ILE A 21 -3.64 -10.79 6.03
C ILE A 21 -4.07 -9.33 5.89
N ALA A 22 -4.74 -8.74 6.88
CA ALA A 22 -5.10 -7.32 6.87
C ALA A 22 -3.86 -6.42 6.86
N SER A 23 -2.85 -6.72 7.67
CA SER A 23 -1.57 -6.01 7.68
C SER A 23 -0.80 -6.16 6.36
N ALA A 24 -0.79 -7.36 5.77
CA ALA A 24 -0.15 -7.60 4.48
C ALA A 24 -0.89 -6.88 3.34
N LYS A 25 -2.22 -6.93 3.33
CA LYS A 25 -3.05 -6.15 2.40
C LYS A 25 -2.78 -4.66 2.54
N ASN A 26 -2.67 -4.16 3.77
CA ASN A 26 -2.37 -2.75 4.04
C ASN A 26 -0.94 -2.34 3.66
N GLY A 27 0.05 -3.19 3.88
CA GLY A 27 1.45 -2.91 3.54
C GLY A 27 1.67 -2.81 2.03
N ILE A 28 1.06 -3.70 1.25
CA ILE A 28 1.31 -3.78 -0.19
C ILE A 28 0.77 -2.54 -0.93
N TRP A 29 -0.43 -2.05 -0.59
CA TRP A 29 -0.96 -0.86 -1.28
C TRP A 29 -0.20 0.40 -0.89
N TYR A 30 0.28 0.49 0.36
CA TYR A 30 1.08 1.63 0.83
C TYR A 30 2.44 1.69 0.12
N ASP A 31 3.16 0.56 0.03
CA ASP A 31 4.46 0.49 -0.65
C ASP A 31 4.32 0.76 -2.16
N THR A 32 3.25 0.23 -2.76
CA THR A 32 2.91 0.51 -4.17
C THR A 32 2.61 2.00 -4.36
N LEU A 33 1.83 2.62 -3.47
CA LEU A 33 1.49 4.04 -3.54
C LEU A 33 2.74 4.93 -3.39
N ALA A 34 3.64 4.59 -2.46
CA ALA A 34 4.89 5.31 -2.27
C ALA A 34 5.80 5.24 -3.52
N THR A 35 5.87 4.06 -4.15
CA THR A 35 6.63 3.85 -5.39
C THR A 35 6.04 4.68 -6.53
N LEU A 36 4.72 4.61 -6.75
CA LEU A 36 4.03 5.41 -7.77
C LEU A 36 4.19 6.92 -7.55
N ALA A 37 4.14 7.38 -6.30
CA ALA A 37 4.37 8.79 -5.96
C ALA A 37 5.77 9.24 -6.39
N GLN A 38 6.79 8.41 -6.15
CA GLN A 38 8.17 8.72 -6.55
C GLN A 38 8.31 8.77 -8.07
N MET A 39 7.75 7.80 -8.79
CA MET A 39 7.78 7.78 -10.26
C MET A 39 7.07 8.98 -10.86
N ARG A 40 5.87 9.34 -10.36
CA ARG A 40 5.12 10.53 -10.80
C ARG A 40 5.85 11.85 -10.52
N ARG A 41 6.65 11.94 -9.47
CA ARG A 41 7.50 13.13 -9.22
C ARG A 41 8.61 13.28 -10.27
N ILE A 42 9.16 12.16 -10.74
CA ILE A 42 10.23 12.13 -11.75
C ILE A 42 9.67 12.40 -13.15
N ALA A 43 8.53 11.79 -13.48
CA ALA A 43 7.86 11.90 -14.78
C ALA A 43 6.42 12.43 -14.62
N PRO A 44 6.23 13.73 -14.32
CA PRO A 44 4.92 14.29 -13.99
C PRO A 44 3.93 14.30 -15.15
N ASP A 45 4.41 14.16 -16.39
CA ASP A 45 3.58 14.17 -17.60
C ASP A 45 3.28 12.79 -18.16
N ASP A 46 3.81 11.72 -17.55
CA ASP A 46 3.53 10.34 -17.97
C ASP A 46 2.06 9.97 -17.68
N ALA A 47 1.30 9.74 -18.75
CA ALA A 47 -0.12 9.43 -18.67
C ALA A 47 -0.41 8.05 -18.04
N SER A 48 0.51 7.08 -18.20
CA SER A 48 0.37 5.74 -17.61
C SER A 48 0.51 5.82 -16.09
N LEU A 49 1.52 6.55 -15.61
CA LEU A 49 1.68 6.78 -14.17
C LEU A 49 0.51 7.57 -13.56
N LYS A 50 -0.09 8.49 -14.34
CA LYS A 50 -1.31 9.18 -13.93
C LYS A 50 -2.48 8.22 -13.73
N ALA A 51 -2.69 7.31 -14.69
CA ALA A 51 -3.76 6.33 -14.64
C ALA A 51 -3.59 5.33 -13.47
N GLU A 52 -2.39 4.76 -13.30
CA GLU A 52 -2.11 3.79 -12.23
C GLU A 52 -2.31 4.40 -10.83
N TRP A 53 -1.87 5.65 -10.64
CA TRP A 53 -2.09 6.41 -9.40
C TRP A 53 -3.58 6.57 -9.09
N THR A 54 -4.36 7.03 -10.06
CA THR A 54 -5.79 7.26 -9.89
C THR A 54 -6.52 5.95 -9.61
N GLN A 55 -6.20 4.88 -10.33
CA GLN A 55 -6.79 3.56 -10.13
C GLN A 55 -6.47 2.99 -8.75
N LEU A 56 -5.23 3.12 -8.29
CA LEU A 56 -4.83 2.66 -6.95
C LEU A 56 -5.61 3.41 -5.87
N LEU A 57 -5.67 4.74 -5.93
CA LEU A 57 -6.39 5.53 -4.94
C LEU A 57 -7.89 5.25 -4.93
N GLN A 58 -8.52 5.10 -6.10
CA GLN A 58 -9.93 4.71 -6.20
C GLN A 58 -10.19 3.34 -5.55
N SER A 59 -9.29 2.37 -5.74
CA SER A 59 -9.41 1.04 -5.10
C SER A 59 -9.39 1.10 -3.57
N GLN A 60 -8.79 2.17 -3.01
CA GLN A 60 -8.69 2.42 -1.58
C GLN A 60 -9.65 3.52 -1.09
N THR A 61 -10.64 3.92 -1.92
CA THR A 61 -11.63 4.97 -1.58
C THR A 61 -10.99 6.35 -1.30
N LEU A 62 -9.87 6.64 -1.97
CA LEU A 62 -9.07 7.87 -1.87
C LEU A 62 -9.17 8.74 -3.13
N GLU A 63 -10.23 8.60 -3.93
CA GLU A 63 -10.43 9.33 -5.18
C GLU A 63 -10.39 10.86 -5.00
N ALA A 64 -10.79 11.38 -3.85
CA ALA A 64 -10.79 12.82 -3.54
C ALA A 64 -9.39 13.46 -3.60
N VAL A 65 -8.32 12.67 -3.48
CA VAL A 65 -6.93 13.13 -3.55
C VAL A 65 -6.21 12.72 -4.84
N ALA A 66 -6.86 11.98 -5.74
CA ALA A 66 -6.22 11.44 -6.95
C ALA A 66 -5.71 12.53 -7.91
N ASP A 67 -6.45 13.63 -8.03
CA ASP A 67 -6.13 14.75 -8.93
C ASP A 67 -5.34 15.88 -8.25
N LYS A 68 -4.96 15.71 -6.98
CA LYS A 68 -4.17 16.71 -6.27
C LYS A 68 -2.70 16.65 -6.72
N PRO A 69 -2.02 17.80 -6.82
CA PRO A 69 -0.59 17.82 -7.15
C PRO A 69 0.21 17.11 -6.04
N LEU A 70 1.20 16.32 -6.44
CA LEU A 70 2.16 15.76 -5.50
C LEU A 70 3.10 16.85 -5.01
N VAL A 71 3.31 16.92 -3.70
CA VAL A 71 4.37 17.74 -3.12
C VAL A 71 5.72 17.17 -3.53
N GLN A 72 6.69 18.04 -3.77
CA GLN A 72 8.09 17.62 -3.92
C GLN A 72 8.60 17.10 -2.58
N SER A 73 9.40 16.04 -2.62
CA SER A 73 10.11 15.56 -1.43
C SER A 73 11.06 16.67 -0.97
N PHE A 74 11.11 16.92 0.34
CA PHE A 74 12.11 17.80 0.96
C PHE A 74 13.53 17.21 0.84
#